data_AF-A0A6G2VIN0-F1
#
_entry.id   AF-A0A6G2VIN0-F1
#
_cell.length_a   1.000
_cell.length_b   1.000
_cell.length_c   1.000
_cell.angle_alpha   90.00
_cell.angle_beta   90.00
_cell.angle_gamma   90.00
#
_symmetry.space_group_name_H-M   'P 1'
#
loop_
_entity.id
_entity.type
_entity.pdbx_description
1 polymer ?
#
loop_
_entity_poly.entity_id
_entity_poly.type
_entity_poly.pdbx_seq_one_letter_code
_entity_poly.pdbx_strand_id
1 'polypeptide(L)'
;MGQLTGGDPSLLRRINSAVVLHALRGTDCATLTEIMRVTGLSRPTVEGVVEGLMEGGLVVEAAADEGGTRRQGRPARRFRFRAEAGHLLGLEIGPHRVAALLSDLDGRVLGAQAKDVDETASADERLDRLRGAVAELLRRAGVARSSLRAVGVGTPGIVDADGTVRLSTALPQWTGLRLGERLSRSFRCPVLVENDANAAALAEHWKGAATQTDDVVFVLAGLSPGAGSLIGGRLHRGYGGAAGEIGALHLLGRGATPEALLSTTDEPLHPLDEQAVAEVFALARKGDRRASAAVE
;
A
#
# COMPACT_ATOMS: atom_id res chain seq x y z
N MET A 1 19.19 -0.07 -17.02
CA MET A 1 19.83 0.65 -15.89
C MET A 1 20.67 1.77 -16.47
N GLY A 2 20.25 3.03 -16.33
CA GLY A 2 21.02 4.18 -16.83
C GLY A 2 22.22 4.45 -15.93
N GLN A 3 23.39 4.69 -16.51
CA GLN A 3 24.59 5.13 -15.78
C GLN A 3 24.29 6.45 -15.05
N LEU A 4 24.51 6.47 -13.75
CA LEU A 4 24.48 7.68 -12.93
C LEU A 4 25.74 8.50 -13.25
N THR A 5 25.64 9.46 -14.17
CA THR A 5 26.64 10.52 -14.31
C THR A 5 26.23 11.71 -13.45
N GLY A 6 27.19 12.42 -12.86
CA GLY A 6 26.97 13.53 -11.91
C GLY A 6 26.34 14.79 -12.52
N GLY A 7 25.60 14.69 -13.63
CA GLY A 7 25.20 15.82 -14.46
C GLY A 7 23.86 15.65 -15.15
N ASP A 8 22.86 15.03 -14.53
CA ASP A 8 21.48 15.16 -14.97
C ASP A 8 20.74 16.19 -14.07
N PRO A 9 20.68 17.47 -14.48
CA PRO A 9 19.96 18.51 -13.75
C PRO A 9 18.50 18.15 -13.50
N SER A 10 17.89 17.31 -14.35
CA SER A 10 16.50 16.88 -14.19
C SER A 10 16.34 15.88 -13.04
N LEU A 11 17.32 14.98 -12.85
CA LEU A 11 17.35 14.03 -11.75
C LEU A 11 17.60 14.72 -10.42
N LEU A 12 18.59 15.62 -10.35
CA LEU A 12 18.86 16.40 -9.14
C LEU A 12 17.65 17.25 -8.74
N ARG A 13 16.97 17.89 -9.71
CA ARG A 13 15.74 18.62 -9.44
C ARG A 13 14.63 17.72 -8.90
N ARG A 14 14.46 16.50 -9.44
CA ARG A 14 13.48 15.52 -8.94
C ARG A 14 13.81 15.07 -7.51
N ILE A 15 15.08 14.81 -7.21
CA ILE A 15 15.54 14.42 -5.86
C ILE A 15 15.24 15.56 -4.88
N ASN A 16 15.66 16.79 -5.19
CA ASN A 16 15.42 17.94 -4.32
C ASN A 16 13.92 18.20 -4.12
N SER A 17 13.11 18.05 -5.18
CA SER A 17 11.65 18.17 -5.09
C SER A 17 11.04 17.11 -4.17
N ALA A 18 11.48 15.86 -4.27
CA ALA A 18 11.00 14.79 -3.41
C ALA A 18 11.37 15.02 -1.94
N VAL A 19 12.59 15.48 -1.66
CA VAL A 19 13.07 15.78 -0.31
C VAL A 19 12.28 16.94 0.31
N VAL A 20 12.07 18.03 -0.42
CA VAL A 20 11.25 19.17 0.05
C VAL A 20 9.80 18.76 0.27
N LEU A 21 9.21 18.00 -0.65
CA LEU A 21 7.83 17.54 -0.51
C LEU A 21 7.67 16.62 0.70
N HIS A 22 8.63 15.73 0.95
CA HIS A 22 8.64 14.86 2.13
C HIS A 22 8.74 15.68 3.43
N ALA A 23 9.62 16.69 3.47
CA ALA A 23 9.73 17.59 4.61
C ALA A 23 8.42 18.36 4.89
N LEU A 24 7.69 18.77 3.84
CA LEU A 24 6.41 19.46 3.98
C LEU A 24 5.27 18.53 4.42
N ARG A 25 5.25 17.27 3.97
CA ARG A 25 4.22 16.30 4.34
C ARG A 25 4.20 15.96 5.83
N GLY A 26 5.32 16.07 6.53
CA GLY A 26 5.42 15.80 7.97
C GLY A 26 4.95 16.93 8.89
N THR A 27 4.41 18.03 8.36
CA THR A 27 4.07 19.24 9.13
C THR A 27 2.81 19.92 8.57
N ASP A 28 2.08 20.68 9.41
CA ASP A 28 0.92 21.47 8.92
C ASP A 28 1.35 22.55 7.92
N CYS A 29 2.42 23.29 8.26
CA CYS A 29 3.09 24.23 7.37
C CYS A 29 4.52 24.49 7.83
N ALA A 30 5.38 24.92 6.90
CA ALA A 30 6.76 25.29 7.18
C ALA A 30 7.17 26.57 6.46
N THR A 31 8.03 27.36 7.09
CA THR A 31 8.71 28.49 6.46
C THR A 31 9.88 28.01 5.59
N LEU A 32 10.34 28.85 4.66
CA LEU A 32 11.54 28.60 3.85
C LEU A 32 12.75 28.20 4.71
N THR A 33 12.96 28.89 5.84
CA THR A 33 14.07 28.62 6.78
C THR A 33 13.95 27.24 7.42
N GLU A 34 12.74 26.81 7.79
CA GLU A 34 12.52 25.47 8.36
C GLU A 34 12.76 24.37 7.32
N ILE A 35 12.29 24.57 6.08
CA ILE A 35 12.53 23.63 4.98
C ILE A 35 14.03 23.51 4.72
N MET A 36 14.78 24.62 4.64
CA MET A 36 16.24 24.60 4.49
C MET A 36 16.92 23.82 5.62
N ARG A 37 16.50 24.04 6.88
CA ARG A 37 17.07 23.36 8.04
C ARG A 37 16.88 21.85 8.00
N VAL A 38 15.67 21.38 7.64
CA VAL A 38 15.34 19.95 7.59
C VAL A 38 15.99 19.27 6.38
N THR A 39 16.04 19.95 5.24
CA THR A 39 16.52 19.36 3.97
C THR A 39 18.02 19.52 3.74
N GLY A 40 18.67 20.46 4.42
CA GLY A 40 20.08 20.82 4.20
C GLY A 40 20.34 21.56 2.87
N LEU A 41 19.30 21.92 2.13
CA LEU A 41 19.41 22.57 0.82
C LEU A 41 19.66 24.08 0.96
N SER A 42 20.36 24.65 -0.03
CA SER A 42 20.60 26.10 -0.08
C SER A 42 19.31 26.89 -0.34
N ARG A 43 19.27 28.15 0.10
CA ARG A 43 18.09 29.01 -0.08
C ARG A 43 17.59 29.10 -1.53
N PRO A 44 18.45 29.38 -2.54
CA PRO A 44 17.98 29.46 -3.94
C PRO A 44 17.41 28.13 -4.44
N THR A 45 17.94 27.00 -3.94
CA THR A 45 17.44 25.66 -4.30
C THR A 45 16.05 25.43 -3.74
N VAL A 46 15.83 25.73 -2.45
CA VAL A 46 14.52 25.56 -1.82
C VAL A 46 13.49 26.49 -2.45
N GLU A 47 13.84 27.75 -2.72
CA GLU A 47 12.95 28.71 -3.38
C GLU A 47 12.48 28.20 -4.75
N GLY A 48 13.42 27.80 -5.62
CA GLY A 48 13.06 27.27 -6.95
C GLY A 48 12.29 25.94 -6.90
N VAL A 49 12.57 25.08 -5.91
CA VAL A 49 11.82 23.82 -5.72
C VAL A 49 10.39 24.11 -5.24
N VAL A 50 10.23 24.99 -4.26
CA VAL A 50 8.91 25.36 -3.74
C VAL A 50 8.07 26.03 -4.83
N GLU A 51 8.66 26.93 -5.62
CA GLU A 51 8.01 27.55 -6.77
C GLU A 51 7.52 26.50 -7.79
N GLY A 52 8.39 25.56 -8.19
CA GLY A 52 7.99 24.47 -9.09
C GLY A 52 6.91 23.54 -8.51
N LEU A 53 6.93 23.29 -7.19
CA LEU A 53 5.87 22.51 -6.52
C LEU A 53 4.55 23.29 -6.42
N MET A 54 4.60 24.62 -6.30
CA MET A 54 3.42 25.49 -6.34
C MET A 54 2.81 25.55 -7.75
N GLU A 55 3.64 25.69 -8.79
CA GLU A 55 3.21 25.61 -10.20
C GLU A 55 2.56 24.25 -10.51
N GLY A 56 3.13 23.16 -9.98
CA GLY A 56 2.57 21.81 -10.06
C GLY A 56 1.34 21.59 -9.17
N GLY A 57 0.96 22.58 -8.34
CA GLY A 57 -0.20 22.54 -7.47
C GLY A 57 -0.09 21.59 -6.28
N LEU A 58 1.11 21.11 -5.93
CA LEU A 58 1.37 20.21 -4.80
C LEU A 58 1.67 20.96 -3.50
N VAL A 59 2.03 22.24 -3.59
CA VAL A 59 2.31 23.12 -2.45
C VAL A 59 1.53 24.41 -2.63
N VAL A 60 1.15 25.04 -1.52
CA VAL A 60 0.56 26.38 -1.51
C VAL A 60 1.08 27.19 -0.33
N GLU A 61 1.06 28.51 -0.48
CA GLU A 61 1.31 29.42 0.63
C GLU A 61 0.13 29.37 1.61
N ALA A 62 0.42 29.04 2.87
CA ALA A 62 -0.56 29.05 3.95
C ALA A 62 -0.87 30.49 4.36
N ALA A 63 -2.13 30.76 4.70
CA ALA A 63 -2.52 32.04 5.25
C ALA A 63 -1.75 32.32 6.56
N ALA A 64 -1.43 33.59 6.83
CA ALA A 64 -0.84 33.96 8.10
C ALA A 64 -1.86 33.72 9.24
N ASP A 65 -1.42 33.13 10.35
CA ASP A 65 -2.26 33.00 11.54
C ASP A 65 -2.82 34.38 11.96
N GLU A 66 -4.14 34.51 11.92
CA GLU A 66 -4.83 35.74 12.33
C GLU A 66 -4.70 36.00 13.86
N GLY A 67 -4.27 34.99 14.64
CA GLY A 67 -4.30 34.99 16.11
C GLY A 67 -2.97 35.28 16.83
N GLY A 68 -1.85 35.44 16.13
CA GLY A 68 -0.55 35.69 16.76
C GLY A 68 -0.30 37.19 17.02
N THR A 69 0.05 37.57 18.25
CA THR A 69 0.50 38.92 18.61
C THR A 69 1.43 39.49 17.54
N ARG A 70 1.03 40.61 16.92
CA ARG A 70 1.76 41.30 15.85
C ARG A 70 3.19 41.61 16.28
N ARG A 71 4.13 40.69 16.02
CA ARG A 71 5.56 40.98 16.04
C ARG A 71 5.87 41.89 14.85
N GLN A 72 6.56 42.98 15.12
CA GLN A 72 6.94 44.00 14.16
C GLN A 72 7.84 43.39 13.06
N GLY A 73 7.32 43.29 11.83
CA GLY A 73 8.01 42.71 10.67
C GLY A 73 7.03 42.06 9.68
N ARG A 74 7.40 41.93 8.40
CA ARG A 74 6.60 41.16 7.43
C ARG A 74 6.56 39.70 7.89
N PRO A 75 5.38 39.09 8.12
CA PRO A 75 5.29 37.68 8.51
C PRO A 75 6.04 36.80 7.52
N ALA A 76 6.81 35.83 8.02
CA ALA A 76 7.50 34.87 7.17
C ALA A 76 6.47 34.04 6.39
N ARG A 77 6.67 33.91 5.07
CA ARG A 77 5.83 33.08 4.20
C ARG A 77 5.87 31.64 4.68
N ARG A 78 4.70 31.01 4.80
CA ARG A 78 4.53 29.61 5.22
C ARG A 78 4.01 28.81 4.04
N PHE A 79 4.49 27.60 3.88
CA PHE A 79 4.11 26.71 2.79
C PHE A 79 3.54 25.42 3.38
N ARG A 80 2.46 24.91 2.78
CA ARG A 80 1.86 23.63 3.17
C ARG A 80 1.76 22.69 1.98
N PHE A 81 1.86 21.40 2.26
CA PHE A 81 1.51 20.38 1.30
C PHE A 81 0.01 20.42 0.99
N ARG A 82 -0.35 20.24 -0.28
CA ARG A 82 -1.74 20.11 -0.71
C ARG A 82 -2.10 18.63 -0.83
N ALA A 83 -2.44 18.02 0.30
CA ALA A 83 -2.95 16.66 0.32
C ALA A 83 -4.16 16.49 -0.61
N GLU A 84 -4.96 17.55 -0.75
CA GLU A 84 -6.14 17.65 -1.59
C GLU A 84 -5.86 17.82 -3.10
N ALA A 85 -4.60 17.88 -3.55
CA ALA A 85 -4.24 18.11 -4.96
C ALA A 85 -4.47 16.90 -5.88
N GLY A 86 -4.94 15.79 -5.34
CA GLY A 86 -5.28 14.57 -6.05
C GLY A 86 -5.64 13.45 -5.08
N HIS A 87 -5.83 12.26 -5.64
CA HIS A 87 -6.27 11.10 -4.88
C HIS A 87 -5.41 9.88 -5.19
N LEU A 88 -5.33 8.96 -4.23
CA LEU A 88 -4.72 7.65 -4.38
C LEU A 88 -5.82 6.59 -4.25
N LEU A 89 -5.68 5.50 -5.01
CA LEU A 89 -6.60 4.37 -4.97
C LEU A 89 -5.84 3.11 -4.56
N GLY A 90 -6.18 2.52 -3.43
CA GLY A 90 -5.74 1.19 -3.04
C GLY A 90 -6.77 0.16 -3.47
N LEU A 91 -6.32 -0.95 -4.05
CA LEU A 91 -7.14 -2.07 -4.47
C LEU A 91 -6.63 -3.34 -3.78
N GLU A 92 -7.55 -4.16 -3.31
CA GLU A 92 -7.26 -5.46 -2.71
C GLU A 92 -8.04 -6.51 -3.49
N ILE A 93 -7.36 -7.59 -3.89
CA ILE A 93 -7.95 -8.70 -4.62
C ILE A 93 -7.71 -9.95 -3.79
N GLY A 94 -8.77 -10.54 -3.24
CA GLY A 94 -8.71 -11.81 -2.52
C GLY A 94 -9.60 -12.89 -3.16
N PRO A 95 -9.57 -14.12 -2.60
CA PRO A 95 -10.39 -15.25 -3.05
C PRO A 95 -11.90 -15.04 -2.86
N HIS A 96 -12.29 -14.39 -1.76
CA HIS A 96 -13.72 -14.21 -1.41
C HIS A 96 -14.21 -12.77 -1.55
N ARG A 97 -13.28 -11.82 -1.73
CA ARG A 97 -13.58 -10.40 -1.66
C ARG A 97 -12.65 -9.60 -2.54
N VAL A 98 -13.18 -8.53 -3.10
CA VAL A 98 -12.39 -7.44 -3.68
C VAL A 98 -12.73 -6.14 -2.97
N ALA A 99 -11.74 -5.29 -2.72
CA ALA A 99 -11.93 -4.02 -2.06
C ALA A 99 -11.21 -2.88 -2.77
N ALA A 100 -11.74 -1.68 -2.59
CA ALA A 100 -11.16 -0.43 -3.04
C ALA A 100 -11.18 0.57 -1.88
N LEU A 101 -10.10 1.33 -1.72
CA LEU A 101 -9.93 2.38 -0.74
C LEU A 101 -9.44 3.64 -1.45
N LEU A 102 -10.08 4.77 -1.17
CA LEU A 102 -9.73 6.07 -1.72
C LEU A 102 -9.10 6.92 -0.61
N SER A 103 -7.98 7.57 -0.91
CA SER A 103 -7.36 8.54 -0.01
C SER A 103 -6.97 9.82 -0.73
N ASP A 104 -6.70 10.87 0.05
CA ASP A 104 -5.94 12.02 -0.42
C ASP A 104 -4.44 11.64 -0.59
N LEU A 105 -3.61 12.61 -0.99
CA LEU A 105 -2.18 12.37 -1.19
C LEU A 105 -1.37 12.19 0.09
N ASP A 106 -1.96 12.49 1.26
CA ASP A 106 -1.35 12.20 2.54
C ASP A 106 -1.81 10.87 3.17
N GLY A 107 -2.71 10.18 2.46
CA GLY A 107 -3.21 8.88 2.86
C GLY A 107 -4.33 8.94 3.88
N ARG A 108 -5.02 10.08 4.02
CA ARG A 108 -6.26 10.14 4.78
C ARG A 108 -7.36 9.44 3.98
N VAL A 109 -7.98 8.43 4.59
CA VAL A 109 -9.06 7.66 3.95
C VAL A 109 -10.28 8.57 3.74
N LEU A 110 -10.74 8.64 2.49
CA LEU A 110 -11.94 9.37 2.08
C LEU A 110 -13.14 8.45 1.88
N GLY A 111 -12.89 7.16 1.66
CA GLY A 111 -13.92 6.14 1.59
C GLY A 111 -13.35 4.78 1.21
N ALA A 112 -14.15 3.75 1.43
CA ALA A 112 -13.85 2.39 1.00
C ALA A 112 -15.11 1.70 0.50
N GLN A 113 -14.95 0.73 -0.39
CA GLN A 113 -16.01 -0.12 -0.90
C GLN A 113 -15.46 -1.53 -1.10
N ALA A 114 -16.24 -2.54 -0.74
CA ALA A 114 -15.91 -3.92 -1.06
C ALA A 114 -17.09 -4.63 -1.69
N LYS A 115 -16.79 -5.73 -2.37
CA LYS A 115 -17.76 -6.66 -2.93
C LYS A 115 -17.27 -8.09 -2.70
N ASP A 116 -18.20 -8.95 -2.33
CA ASP A 116 -17.95 -10.38 -2.27
C ASP A 116 -17.81 -10.93 -3.68
N VAL A 117 -16.98 -11.95 -3.81
CA VAL A 117 -16.70 -12.66 -5.05
C VAL A 117 -16.58 -14.14 -4.72
N ASP A 118 -17.21 -14.98 -5.52
CA ASP A 118 -17.09 -16.43 -5.37
C ASP A 118 -15.63 -16.89 -5.55
N GLU A 119 -15.19 -17.90 -4.80
CA GLU A 119 -13.83 -18.43 -4.94
C GLU A 119 -13.56 -19.01 -6.34
N THR A 120 -14.60 -19.56 -6.98
CA THR A 120 -14.53 -20.15 -8.32
C THR A 120 -14.69 -19.13 -9.44
N ALA A 121 -14.98 -17.87 -9.08
CA ALA A 121 -15.18 -16.80 -10.06
C ALA A 121 -13.98 -16.66 -10.99
N SER A 122 -14.28 -16.40 -12.27
CA SER A 122 -13.25 -16.22 -13.29
C SER A 122 -12.39 -14.98 -13.04
N ALA A 123 -11.23 -14.93 -13.70
CA ALA A 123 -10.38 -13.73 -13.67
C ALA A 123 -11.10 -12.45 -14.10
N ASP A 124 -11.85 -12.52 -15.18
CA ASP A 124 -12.58 -11.37 -15.70
C ASP A 124 -13.74 -10.97 -14.79
N GLU A 125 -14.48 -11.95 -14.24
CA GLU A 125 -15.55 -11.67 -13.28
C GLU A 125 -15.03 -10.93 -12.04
N ARG A 126 -13.94 -11.41 -11.43
CA ARG A 126 -13.35 -10.76 -10.23
C ARG A 126 -12.89 -9.34 -10.55
N LEU A 127 -12.27 -9.13 -11.72
CA LEU A 127 -11.85 -7.80 -12.16
C LEU A 127 -13.04 -6.88 -12.44
N ASP A 128 -14.16 -7.41 -12.95
CA ASP A 128 -15.39 -6.63 -13.15
C ASP A 128 -16.06 -6.24 -11.83
N ARG A 129 -16.06 -7.15 -10.85
CA ARG A 129 -16.49 -6.83 -9.47
C ARG A 129 -15.64 -5.71 -8.88
N LEU A 130 -14.31 -5.79 -9.03
CA LEU A 130 -13.38 -4.76 -8.57
C LEU A 130 -13.64 -3.41 -9.27
N ARG A 131 -13.78 -3.40 -10.60
CA ARG A 131 -14.12 -2.18 -11.37
C ARG A 131 -15.45 -1.58 -10.89
N GLY A 132 -16.43 -2.42 -10.59
CA GLY A 132 -17.70 -1.98 -10.02
C GLY A 132 -17.56 -1.35 -8.63
N ALA A 133 -16.72 -1.92 -7.75
CA ALA A 133 -16.42 -1.33 -6.43
C ALA A 133 -15.74 0.03 -6.57
N VAL A 134 -14.77 0.15 -7.49
CA VAL A 134 -14.08 1.42 -7.78
C VAL A 134 -15.05 2.47 -8.32
N ALA A 135 -15.88 2.12 -9.31
CA ALA A 135 -16.83 3.06 -9.90
C ALA A 135 -17.83 3.58 -8.87
N GLU A 136 -18.33 2.70 -8.00
CA GLU A 136 -19.24 3.05 -6.92
C GLU A 136 -18.57 3.96 -5.89
N LEU A 137 -17.35 3.63 -5.46
CA LEU A 137 -16.58 4.42 -4.50
C LEU A 137 -16.32 5.84 -5.03
N LEU A 138 -15.83 5.97 -6.27
CA LEU A 138 -15.56 7.27 -6.89
C LEU A 138 -16.82 8.11 -7.03
N ARG A 139 -17.94 7.49 -7.44
CA ARG A 139 -19.24 8.17 -7.56
C ARG A 139 -19.74 8.68 -6.21
N ARG A 140 -19.68 7.85 -5.15
CA ARG A 140 -20.11 8.22 -3.79
C ARG A 140 -19.25 9.34 -3.21
N ALA A 141 -17.94 9.30 -3.46
CA ALA A 141 -17.01 10.33 -3.00
C ALA A 141 -17.05 11.63 -3.84
N GLY A 142 -17.75 11.65 -4.97
CA GLY A 142 -17.74 12.81 -5.89
C GLY A 142 -16.39 13.05 -6.55
N VAL A 143 -15.55 12.01 -6.66
CA VAL A 143 -14.17 12.12 -7.14
C VAL A 143 -14.06 11.70 -8.60
N ALA A 144 -13.56 12.60 -9.45
CA ALA A 144 -13.29 12.28 -10.84
C ALA A 144 -12.10 11.31 -10.98
N ARG A 145 -12.24 10.30 -11.85
CA ARG A 145 -11.17 9.32 -12.12
C ARG A 145 -9.86 9.96 -12.61
N SER A 146 -9.93 11.11 -13.28
CA SER A 146 -8.77 11.89 -13.73
C SER A 146 -7.96 12.52 -12.59
N SER A 147 -8.52 12.61 -11.38
CA SER A 147 -7.81 13.12 -10.20
C SER A 147 -6.93 12.07 -9.51
N LEU A 148 -7.07 10.80 -9.88
CA LEU A 148 -6.24 9.72 -9.37
C LEU A 148 -4.79 9.92 -9.84
N ARG A 149 -3.86 9.98 -8.89
CA ARG A 149 -2.41 10.16 -9.16
C ARG A 149 -1.65 8.84 -9.24
N ALA A 150 -2.13 7.80 -8.55
CA ALA A 150 -1.61 6.45 -8.63
C ALA A 150 -2.66 5.44 -8.12
N VAL A 151 -2.50 4.19 -8.53
CA VAL A 151 -3.26 3.05 -8.02
C VAL A 151 -2.28 2.01 -7.46
N GLY A 152 -2.49 1.58 -6.22
CA GLY A 152 -1.80 0.43 -5.62
C GLY A 152 -2.72 -0.78 -5.59
N VAL A 153 -2.19 -1.96 -5.87
CA VAL A 153 -2.95 -3.23 -5.92
C VAL A 153 -2.24 -4.27 -5.07
N GLY A 154 -2.89 -4.75 -4.02
CA GLY A 154 -2.49 -5.95 -3.28
C GLY A 154 -3.18 -7.18 -3.87
N THR A 155 -2.42 -8.23 -4.11
CA THR A 155 -2.93 -9.52 -4.63
C THR A 155 -2.15 -10.69 -4.04
N PRO A 156 -2.79 -11.86 -3.83
CA PRO A 156 -2.10 -13.09 -3.50
C PRO A 156 -1.14 -13.54 -4.59
N GLY A 157 -0.02 -14.11 -4.17
CA GLY A 157 0.95 -14.77 -5.02
C GLY A 157 2.20 -13.94 -5.30
N ILE A 158 3.05 -14.51 -6.14
CA ILE A 158 4.36 -13.95 -6.48
C ILE A 158 4.19 -12.94 -7.62
N VAL A 159 4.55 -11.69 -7.38
CA VAL A 159 4.40 -10.58 -8.33
C VAL A 159 5.76 -10.15 -8.89
N ASP A 160 5.88 -10.15 -10.21
CA ASP A 160 7.05 -9.64 -10.92
C ASP A 160 7.03 -8.10 -10.99
N ALA A 161 8.19 -7.49 -11.26
CA ALA A 161 8.34 -6.02 -11.25
C ALA A 161 7.44 -5.27 -12.27
N ASP A 162 6.96 -5.95 -13.32
CA ASP A 162 6.03 -5.37 -14.30
C ASP A 162 4.55 -5.52 -13.90
N GLY A 163 4.27 -6.10 -12.73
CA GLY A 163 2.93 -6.35 -12.21
C GLY A 163 2.26 -7.61 -12.76
N THR A 164 3.02 -8.53 -13.34
CA THR A 164 2.56 -9.88 -13.67
C THR A 164 2.51 -10.75 -12.42
N VAL A 165 1.40 -11.45 -12.19
CA VAL A 165 1.30 -12.47 -11.15
C VAL A 165 1.90 -13.75 -11.70
N ARG A 166 3.12 -14.08 -11.30
CA ARG A 166 3.86 -15.23 -11.83
C ARG A 166 3.26 -16.55 -11.37
N LEU A 167 2.85 -16.61 -10.11
CA LEU A 167 2.25 -17.79 -9.49
C LEU A 167 1.30 -17.35 -8.38
N SER A 168 0.11 -17.93 -8.32
CA SER A 168 -0.80 -17.76 -7.19
C SER A 168 -1.53 -19.07 -6.92
N THR A 169 -1.40 -19.60 -5.71
CA THR A 169 -2.11 -20.81 -5.26
C THR A 169 -3.52 -20.48 -4.81
N ALA A 170 -3.72 -19.36 -4.12
CA ALA A 170 -5.03 -18.89 -3.68
C ALA A 170 -5.93 -18.47 -4.85
N LEU A 171 -5.34 -18.02 -5.96
CA LEU A 171 -6.06 -17.66 -7.19
C LEU A 171 -5.40 -18.35 -8.40
N PRO A 172 -5.65 -19.64 -8.67
CA PRO A 172 -4.95 -20.38 -9.72
C PRO A 172 -4.98 -19.71 -11.10
N GLN A 173 -6.10 -19.07 -11.44
CA GLN A 173 -6.30 -18.35 -12.70
C GLN A 173 -5.42 -17.09 -12.85
N TRP A 174 -4.73 -16.67 -11.78
CA TRP A 174 -3.86 -15.48 -11.79
C TRP A 174 -2.46 -15.85 -12.24
N THR A 175 -2.09 -17.13 -12.21
CA THR A 175 -0.77 -17.60 -12.63
C THR A 175 -0.52 -17.23 -14.10
N GLY A 176 0.51 -16.41 -14.33
CA GLY A 176 0.86 -15.85 -15.65
C GLY A 176 0.03 -14.63 -16.08
N LEU A 177 -0.88 -14.14 -15.23
CA LEU A 177 -1.76 -13.03 -15.55
C LEU A 177 -0.99 -11.70 -15.47
N ARG A 178 -0.96 -10.96 -16.59
CA ARG A 178 -0.43 -9.59 -16.66
C ARG A 178 -1.38 -8.58 -16.01
N LEU A 179 -1.56 -8.71 -14.70
CA LEU A 179 -2.56 -7.98 -13.92
C LEU A 179 -2.36 -6.46 -14.01
N GLY A 180 -1.12 -6.00 -13.86
CA GLY A 180 -0.76 -4.59 -13.99
C GLY A 180 -1.20 -4.00 -15.34
N GLU A 181 -0.97 -4.71 -16.44
CA GLU A 181 -1.39 -4.28 -17.79
C GLU A 181 -2.93 -4.23 -17.90
N ARG A 182 -3.63 -5.26 -17.44
CA ARG A 182 -5.10 -5.33 -17.49
C ARG A 182 -5.77 -4.19 -16.70
N LEU A 183 -5.23 -3.87 -15.53
CA LEU A 183 -5.75 -2.78 -14.69
C LEU A 183 -5.36 -1.41 -15.23
N SER A 184 -4.15 -1.25 -15.78
CA SER A 184 -3.68 0.03 -16.34
C SER A 184 -4.59 0.56 -17.45
N ARG A 185 -5.26 -0.31 -18.23
CA ARG A 185 -6.26 0.10 -19.23
C ARG A 185 -7.44 0.89 -18.65
N SER A 186 -7.69 0.77 -17.34
CA SER A 186 -8.79 1.45 -16.64
C SER A 186 -8.40 2.80 -16.05
N PHE A 187 -7.12 3.18 -16.05
CA PHE A 187 -6.60 4.34 -15.35
C PHE A 187 -5.63 5.14 -16.22
N ARG A 188 -5.55 6.46 -16.00
CA ARG A 188 -4.61 7.36 -16.68
C ARG A 188 -3.35 7.66 -15.85
N CYS A 189 -3.13 6.88 -14.81
CA CYS A 189 -2.06 7.04 -13.85
C CYS A 189 -1.35 5.69 -13.64
N PRO A 190 -0.16 5.68 -13.02
CA PRO A 190 0.57 4.45 -12.75
C PRO A 190 -0.25 3.48 -11.88
N VAL A 191 -0.20 2.20 -12.24
CA VAL A 191 -0.74 1.09 -11.45
C VAL A 191 0.45 0.27 -10.94
N LEU A 192 0.55 0.11 -9.63
CA LEU A 192 1.58 -0.66 -8.96
C LEU A 192 0.91 -1.90 -8.37
N VAL A 193 1.38 -3.09 -8.76
CA VAL A 193 0.90 -4.36 -8.22
C VAL A 193 1.94 -4.90 -7.28
N GLU A 194 1.51 -5.40 -6.14
CA GLU A 194 2.35 -5.98 -5.11
C GLU A 194 1.64 -7.17 -4.47
N ASN A 195 2.44 -8.09 -3.91
CA ASN A 195 1.95 -9.13 -3.04
C ASN A 195 1.23 -8.52 -1.81
N ASP A 196 0.17 -9.18 -1.34
CA ASP A 196 -0.65 -8.74 -0.21
C ASP A 196 0.12 -8.66 1.12
N ALA A 197 0.93 -9.67 1.47
CA ALA A 197 1.76 -9.65 2.67
C ALA A 197 2.81 -8.53 2.62
N ASN A 198 3.42 -8.31 1.45
CA ASN A 198 4.33 -7.19 1.21
C ASN A 198 3.64 -5.83 1.37
N ALA A 199 2.45 -5.68 0.79
CA ALA A 199 1.65 -4.45 0.89
C ALA A 199 1.22 -4.18 2.34
N ALA A 200 0.86 -5.23 3.10
CA ALA A 200 0.55 -5.13 4.51
C ALA A 200 1.77 -4.72 5.34
N ALA A 201 2.95 -5.31 5.09
CA ALA A 201 4.19 -4.90 5.77
C ALA A 201 4.50 -3.41 5.56
N LEU A 202 4.33 -2.91 4.33
CA LEU A 202 4.47 -1.48 4.01
C LEU A 202 3.43 -0.62 4.73
N ALA A 203 2.18 -1.07 4.81
CA ALA A 203 1.13 -0.35 5.52
C ALA A 203 1.43 -0.25 7.03
N GLU A 204 1.88 -1.35 7.65
CA GLU A 204 2.24 -1.40 9.06
C GLU A 204 3.44 -0.52 9.39
N HIS A 205 4.45 -0.47 8.52
CA HIS A 205 5.61 0.42 8.66
C HIS A 205 5.26 1.88 8.46
N TRP A 206 4.28 2.19 7.61
CA TRP A 206 3.90 3.57 7.33
C TRP A 206 2.96 4.17 8.38
N LYS A 207 1.90 3.45 8.77
CA LYS A 207 0.84 3.97 9.64
C LYS A 207 0.33 2.97 10.69
N GLY A 208 0.94 1.78 10.79
CA GLY A 208 0.52 0.75 11.73
C GLY A 208 1.48 0.54 12.88
N ALA A 209 1.61 -0.71 13.31
CA ALA A 209 2.37 -1.11 14.49
C ALA A 209 3.89 -0.97 14.32
N ALA A 210 4.40 -0.87 13.10
CA ALA A 210 5.82 -0.90 12.80
C ALA A 210 6.43 0.47 12.44
N THR A 211 5.75 1.58 12.76
CA THR A 211 6.20 2.95 12.40
C THR A 211 7.53 3.40 13.00
N GLN A 212 8.01 2.72 14.03
CA GLN A 212 9.27 3.05 14.72
C GLN A 212 10.38 2.03 14.46
N THR A 213 10.26 1.19 13.43
CA THR A 213 11.22 0.11 13.19
C THR A 213 11.42 -0.12 11.70
N ASP A 214 12.67 -0.10 11.25
CA ASP A 214 13.02 -0.25 9.83
C ASP A 214 13.21 -1.71 9.38
N ASP A 215 13.47 -2.62 10.32
CA ASP A 215 13.59 -4.06 10.07
C ASP A 215 12.35 -4.77 10.60
N VAL A 216 11.48 -5.23 9.69
CA VAL A 216 10.14 -5.75 10.02
C VAL A 216 9.93 -7.05 9.27
N VAL A 217 9.37 -8.05 9.94
CA VAL A 217 8.76 -9.21 9.29
C VAL A 217 7.29 -9.20 9.67
N PHE A 218 6.44 -8.95 8.68
CA PHE A 218 5.00 -9.09 8.80
C PHE A 218 4.61 -10.49 8.37
N VAL A 219 3.75 -11.16 9.15
CA VAL A 219 3.28 -12.52 8.85
C VAL A 219 1.77 -12.50 8.79
N LEU A 220 1.22 -12.80 7.61
CA LEU A 220 -0.16 -13.23 7.46
C LEU A 220 -0.25 -14.66 7.97
N ALA A 221 -0.97 -14.86 9.07
CA ALA A 221 -1.22 -16.17 9.66
C ALA A 221 -2.66 -16.60 9.34
N GLY A 222 -2.84 -17.87 8.98
CA GLY A 222 -4.12 -18.43 8.54
C GLY A 222 -3.89 -19.61 7.58
N LEU A 223 -4.86 -19.91 6.73
CA LEU A 223 -4.78 -21.02 5.77
C LEU A 223 -3.84 -20.72 4.59
N SER A 224 -3.68 -19.45 4.23
CA SER A 224 -2.74 -19.00 3.20
C SER A 224 -1.67 -18.11 3.82
N PRO A 225 -0.70 -18.68 4.56
CA PRO A 225 0.29 -17.86 5.24
C PRO A 225 1.29 -17.26 4.26
N GLY A 226 1.64 -16.01 4.51
CA GLY A 226 2.58 -15.23 3.71
C GLY A 226 3.36 -14.29 4.60
N ALA A 227 4.51 -13.82 4.14
CA ALA A 227 5.32 -12.88 4.88
C ALA A 227 5.81 -11.75 4.00
N GLY A 228 5.81 -10.53 4.54
CA GLY A 228 6.45 -9.37 3.95
C GLY A 228 7.59 -8.91 4.83
N SER A 229 8.76 -8.66 4.25
CA SER A 229 9.95 -8.26 5.01
C SER A 229 10.45 -6.88 4.60
N LEU A 230 10.66 -5.99 5.56
CA LEU A 230 11.41 -4.74 5.41
C LEU A 230 12.80 -4.93 6.01
N ILE A 231 13.84 -4.52 5.28
CA ILE A 231 15.22 -4.49 5.77
C ILE A 231 15.74 -3.08 5.55
N GLY A 232 16.11 -2.38 6.63
CA GLY A 232 16.49 -0.97 6.58
C GLY A 232 15.43 -0.06 5.96
N GLY A 233 14.15 -0.29 6.26
CA GLY A 233 13.01 0.47 5.79
C GLY A 233 12.64 0.21 4.32
N ARG A 234 13.23 -0.84 3.72
CA ARG A 234 13.04 -1.18 2.30
C ARG A 234 12.45 -2.57 2.16
N LEU A 235 11.41 -2.67 1.34
CA LEU A 235 10.80 -3.96 1.03
C LEU A 235 11.78 -4.91 0.34
N HIS A 236 12.01 -6.05 1.00
CA HIS A 236 12.83 -7.13 0.53
C HIS A 236 11.97 -8.15 -0.25
N ARG A 237 11.95 -8.00 -1.57
CA ARG A 237 11.20 -8.89 -2.49
C ARG A 237 11.92 -10.21 -2.82
N GLY A 238 13.20 -10.31 -2.49
CA GLY A 238 14.05 -11.44 -2.91
C GLY A 238 14.22 -11.56 -4.42
N TYR A 239 14.79 -12.68 -4.86
CA TYR A 239 14.94 -12.99 -6.28
C TYR A 239 13.58 -13.29 -6.90
N GLY A 240 13.21 -12.51 -7.93
CA GLY A 240 11.96 -12.69 -8.64
C GLY A 240 10.71 -12.54 -7.77
N GLY A 241 10.72 -11.70 -6.72
CA GLY A 241 9.50 -11.38 -5.97
C GLY A 241 8.99 -12.44 -5.01
N ALA A 242 9.71 -13.56 -4.82
CA ALA A 242 9.24 -14.72 -4.05
C ALA A 242 9.70 -14.77 -2.59
N ALA A 243 10.31 -13.69 -2.06
CA ALA A 243 10.64 -13.66 -0.64
C ALA A 243 9.35 -13.69 0.20
N GLY A 244 9.36 -14.50 1.26
CA GLY A 244 8.24 -14.56 2.20
C GLY A 244 7.08 -15.46 1.79
N GLU A 245 7.24 -16.28 0.74
CA GLU A 245 6.29 -17.34 0.34
C GLU A 245 6.30 -18.54 1.31
N ILE A 246 6.06 -18.28 2.59
CA ILE A 246 6.13 -19.28 3.67
C ILE A 246 4.97 -20.28 3.64
N GLY A 247 3.87 -19.98 2.93
CA GLY A 247 2.82 -20.96 2.65
C GLY A 247 3.27 -22.14 1.79
N ALA A 248 4.36 -21.97 1.03
CA ALA A 248 4.95 -23.03 0.22
C ALA A 248 5.91 -23.94 1.01
N LEU A 249 6.08 -23.75 2.33
CA LEU A 249 7.02 -24.55 3.13
C LEU A 249 6.75 -26.06 3.08
N HIS A 250 5.50 -26.48 2.84
CA HIS A 250 5.14 -27.87 2.67
C HIS A 250 5.84 -28.53 1.45
N LEU A 251 6.11 -27.75 0.39
CA LEU A 251 6.90 -28.19 -0.77
C LEU A 251 8.36 -28.48 -0.41
N LEU A 252 8.83 -27.98 0.73
CA LEU A 252 10.18 -28.22 1.26
C LEU A 252 10.21 -29.39 2.26
N GLY A 253 9.18 -30.24 2.27
CA GLY A 253 9.11 -31.42 3.13
C GLY A 253 8.60 -31.14 4.55
N ARG A 254 8.04 -29.95 4.82
CA ARG A 254 7.28 -29.71 6.06
C ARG A 254 5.93 -30.43 5.94
N GLY A 255 5.73 -31.48 6.74
CA GLY A 255 4.52 -32.30 6.67
C GLY A 255 3.26 -31.67 7.28
N ALA A 256 3.39 -30.62 8.09
CA ALA A 256 2.26 -29.95 8.71
C ALA A 256 1.79 -28.79 7.84
N THR A 257 0.51 -28.80 7.47
CA THR A 257 -0.13 -27.70 6.73
C THR A 257 -1.12 -26.96 7.63
N PRO A 258 -1.36 -25.66 7.40
CA PRO A 258 -2.33 -24.91 8.19
C PRO A 258 -3.72 -25.55 8.24
N GLU A 259 -4.16 -26.18 7.14
CA GLU A 259 -5.44 -26.87 7.03
C GLU A 259 -5.56 -28.04 8.01
N ALA A 260 -4.47 -28.79 8.19
CA ALA A 260 -4.41 -29.91 9.11
C ALA A 260 -4.18 -29.46 10.56
N LEU A 261 -3.34 -28.45 10.77
CA LEU A 261 -3.03 -27.91 12.10
C LEU A 261 -4.23 -27.21 12.74
N LEU A 262 -4.95 -26.40 11.97
CA LEU A 262 -6.08 -25.61 12.45
C LEU A 262 -7.39 -26.41 12.49
N SER A 263 -7.43 -27.66 12.01
CA SER A 263 -8.65 -28.46 12.06
C SER A 263 -8.99 -28.88 13.49
N THR A 264 -10.27 -28.79 13.83
CA THR A 264 -10.84 -29.35 15.08
C THR A 264 -11.50 -30.72 14.86
N THR A 265 -11.43 -31.21 13.63
CA THR A 265 -11.96 -32.49 13.16
C THR A 265 -10.81 -33.38 12.66
N ASP A 266 -11.11 -34.61 12.27
CA ASP A 266 -10.12 -35.52 11.69
C ASP A 266 -9.87 -35.27 10.19
N GLU A 267 -10.54 -34.27 9.60
CA GLU A 267 -10.39 -33.86 8.19
C GLU A 267 -9.73 -32.47 8.08
N PRO A 268 -8.84 -32.23 7.11
CA PRO A 268 -8.25 -30.91 6.90
C PRO A 268 -9.31 -29.86 6.52
N LEU A 269 -9.11 -28.60 6.94
CA LEU A 269 -9.94 -27.48 6.50
C LEU A 269 -9.79 -27.22 5.01
N HIS A 270 -10.81 -26.63 4.38
CA HIS A 270 -10.69 -26.14 3.00
C HIS A 270 -9.67 -24.97 2.97
N PRO A 271 -8.65 -24.96 2.07
CA PRO A 271 -7.52 -23.99 2.08
C PRO A 271 -7.88 -22.50 1.99
N LEU A 272 -9.13 -22.16 1.67
CA LEU A 272 -9.62 -20.79 1.56
C LEU A 272 -10.77 -20.50 2.53
N ASP A 273 -11.17 -21.44 3.41
CA ASP A 273 -12.27 -21.22 4.34
C ASP A 273 -11.82 -20.42 5.58
N GLU A 274 -11.69 -19.11 5.38
CA GLU A 274 -11.34 -18.17 6.46
C GLU A 274 -12.37 -18.20 7.60
N GLN A 275 -13.63 -18.55 7.31
CA GLN A 275 -14.69 -18.61 8.31
C GLN A 275 -14.50 -19.80 9.25
N ALA A 276 -14.10 -20.96 8.72
CA ALA A 276 -13.74 -22.12 9.54
C ALA A 276 -12.58 -21.78 10.50
N VAL A 277 -11.55 -21.06 10.02
CA VAL A 277 -10.46 -20.59 10.89
C VAL A 277 -10.98 -19.66 11.98
N ALA A 278 -11.81 -18.69 11.63
CA ALA A 278 -12.39 -17.76 12.59
C ALA A 278 -13.21 -18.48 13.68
N GLU A 279 -13.93 -19.54 13.30
CA GLU A 279 -14.65 -20.41 14.23
C GLU A 279 -13.70 -21.16 15.18
N VAL A 280 -12.60 -21.72 14.68
CA VAL A 280 -11.57 -22.37 15.50
C VAL A 280 -11.03 -21.40 16.56
N PHE A 281 -10.64 -20.19 16.17
CA PHE A 281 -10.19 -19.17 17.12
C PHE A 281 -11.30 -18.72 18.10
N ALA A 282 -12.56 -18.71 17.67
CA ALA A 282 -13.69 -18.38 18.54
C ALA A 282 -13.94 -19.48 19.58
N LEU A 283 -13.83 -20.76 19.20
CA LEU A 283 -13.95 -21.92 20.08
C LEU A 283 -12.79 -21.99 21.07
N ALA A 284 -11.55 -21.77 20.61
CA ALA A 284 -10.37 -21.73 21.47
C ALA A 284 -10.51 -20.66 22.57
N ARG A 285 -11.01 -19.46 22.23
CA ARG A 285 -11.29 -18.39 23.21
C ARG A 285 -12.38 -18.75 24.22
N LYS A 286 -13.29 -19.66 23.87
CA LYS A 286 -14.32 -20.20 24.77
C LYS A 286 -13.83 -21.39 25.60
N GLY A 287 -12.57 -21.81 25.43
CA GLY A 287 -11.96 -22.91 26.18
C GLY A 287 -12.22 -24.29 25.59
N ASP A 288 -12.62 -24.40 24.32
CA ASP A 288 -12.68 -25.71 23.66
C ASP A 288 -11.27 -26.31 23.54
N ARG A 289 -11.09 -27.53 24.05
CA ARG A 289 -9.76 -28.16 24.13
C ARG A 289 -9.14 -28.45 22.77
N ARG A 290 -9.93 -28.90 21.79
CA ARG A 290 -9.40 -29.24 20.45
C ARG A 290 -9.01 -27.97 19.72
N ALA A 291 -9.84 -26.94 19.80
CA ALA A 291 -9.55 -25.65 19.20
C ALA A 291 -8.34 -24.96 19.86
N SER A 292 -8.20 -25.03 21.19
CA SER A 292 -7.00 -24.53 21.87
C SER A 292 -5.74 -25.27 21.41
N ALA A 293 -5.78 -26.61 21.33
CA ALA A 293 -4.65 -27.40 20.85
C ALA A 293 -4.31 -27.15 19.37
N ALA A 294 -5.29 -26.79 18.54
CA ALA A 294 -5.09 -26.43 17.15
C ALA A 294 -4.43 -25.05 16.96
N VAL A 295 -4.59 -24.15 17.94
CA VAL A 295 -4.03 -22.79 17.93
C VAL A 295 -2.63 -22.72 18.56
N GLU A 296 -2.32 -23.60 19.51
CA GLU A 296 -1.01 -23.71 20.18
C GLU A 296 0.09 -24.30 19.29
#